data_AF-A0A2E0PK44-F1
#
_entry.id   AF-A0A2E0PK44-F1
#
_cell.length_a   1.000
_cell.length_b   1.000
_cell.length_c   1.000
_cell.angle_alpha   90.00
_cell.angle_beta   90.00
_cell.angle_gamma   90.00
#
_symmetry.space_group_name_H-M   'P 1'
#
loop_
_entity.id
_entity.type
_entity.pdbx_description
1 polymer ?
#
loop_
_entity_poly.entity_id
_entity_poly.type
_entity_poly.pdbx_seq_one_letter_code
_entity_poly.pdbx_strand_id
1 'polypeptide(L)'
;MDVSEAVDSRKSIRAFLETPVDDLLIKELLEKSSRAASGGNLQPWKIYVINGETMNSFHKFQSEWTEPETPAYAIYPENLKEPYKTSRYEVADDMYS
;
A
#
# COMPACT_ATOMS: atom_id res chain seq x y z
N MET A 1 12.18 15.79 12.36
CA MET A 1 10.94 15.04 12.55
C MET A 1 11.18 13.99 13.61
N ASP A 2 10.45 14.06 14.72
CA ASP A 2 10.40 12.96 15.70
C ASP A 2 9.42 11.88 15.19
N VAL A 3 9.52 10.66 15.72
CA VAL A 3 8.71 9.51 15.31
C VAL A 3 7.20 9.83 15.40
N SER A 4 6.77 10.55 16.42
CA SER A 4 5.36 10.91 16.60
C SER A 4 4.82 11.75 15.44
N GLU A 5 5.58 12.76 15.01
CA GLU A 5 5.23 13.63 13.88
C GLU A 5 5.19 12.84 12.55
N ALA A 6 6.09 11.86 12.38
CA ALA A 6 6.09 10.96 11.24
C ALA A 6 4.79 10.15 11.14
N VAL A 7 4.33 9.65 12.28
CA VAL A 7 3.13 8.83 12.38
C VAL A 7 1.88 9.66 12.10
N ASP A 8 1.79 10.85 12.69
CA ASP A 8 0.63 11.73 12.55
C ASP A 8 0.49 12.31 11.13
N SER A 9 1.62 12.59 10.47
CA SER A 9 1.62 13.17 9.11
C SER A 9 1.40 12.13 7.99
N ARG A 10 1.59 10.84 8.27
CA ARG A 10 1.45 9.77 7.27
C ARG A 10 -0.01 9.59 6.87
N LYS A 11 -0.27 9.68 5.56
CA LYS A 11 -1.60 9.54 4.95
C LYS A 11 -1.56 8.63 3.72
N SER A 12 -2.71 8.08 3.36
CA SER A 12 -2.89 7.35 2.09
C SER A 12 -3.01 8.35 0.94
N ILE A 13 -1.99 8.41 0.08
CA ILE A 13 -1.91 9.32 -1.07
C ILE A 13 -2.55 8.65 -2.30
N ARG A 14 -3.36 9.39 -3.04
CA ARG A 14 -4.09 8.90 -4.24
C ARG A 14 -3.68 9.54 -5.56
N ALA A 15 -2.84 10.58 -5.51
CA ALA A 15 -2.28 11.23 -6.67
C ALA A 15 -0.81 11.56 -6.37
N PHE A 16 0.07 11.15 -7.28
CA PHE A 16 1.52 11.35 -7.16
C PHE A 16 2.00 12.26 -8.29
N LEU A 17 3.12 12.95 -8.05
CA LEU A 17 3.82 13.69 -9.10
C LEU A 17 4.52 12.70 -10.04
N GLU A 18 4.81 13.14 -11.26
CA GLU A 18 5.64 12.40 -12.22
C GLU A 18 7.14 12.37 -11.84
N THR A 19 7.50 12.93 -10.67
CA THR A 19 8.87 12.97 -10.19
C THR A 19 9.29 11.60 -9.65
N PRO A 20 10.33 10.97 -10.21
CA PRO A 20 10.80 9.68 -9.73
C PRO A 20 11.49 9.80 -8.36
N VAL A 21 11.47 8.70 -7.60
CA VAL A 21 12.27 8.54 -6.38
C VAL A 21 13.59 7.87 -6.74
N ASP A 22 14.70 8.36 -6.21
CA ASP A 22 16.03 7.79 -6.43
C ASP A 22 16.13 6.35 -5.89
N ASP A 23 16.70 5.44 -6.68
CA ASP A 23 16.87 4.03 -6.33
C ASP A 23 17.74 3.85 -5.06
N LEU A 24 18.73 4.71 -4.83
CA LEU A 24 19.54 4.69 -3.61
C LEU A 24 18.68 5.00 -2.38
N LEU A 25 17.77 5.97 -2.49
CA LEU A 25 16.86 6.30 -1.40
C LEU A 25 15.89 5.14 -1.13
N ILE A 26 15.35 4.51 -2.17
CA ILE A 26 14.49 3.33 -2.02
C ILE A 26 15.26 2.21 -1.30
N LYS A 27 16.49 1.93 -1.72
CA LYS A 27 17.35 0.92 -1.09
C LYS A 27 17.58 1.22 0.39
N GLU A 28 17.97 2.44 0.75
CA GLU A 28 18.18 2.84 2.14
C GLU A 28 16.92 2.67 3.01
N LEU A 29 15.75 3.01 2.45
CA LEU A 29 14.47 2.85 3.14
C LEU A 29 14.14 1.37 3.38
N LEU A 30 14.38 0.51 2.39
CA LEU A 30 14.17 -0.93 2.51
C LEU A 30 15.13 -1.57 3.52
N GLU A 31 16.41 -1.17 3.52
CA GLU A 31 17.40 -1.61 4.50
C GLU A 31 16.97 -1.22 5.92
N LYS A 32 16.53 0.01 6.14
CA LYS A 32 15.99 0.46 7.44
C LYS A 32 14.73 -0.33 7.82
N SER A 33 13.81 -0.54 6.88
CA SER A 33 12.54 -1.25 7.11
C SER A 33 12.74 -2.73 7.43
N SER A 34 13.80 -3.35 6.91
CA SER A 34 14.13 -4.76 7.18
C SER A 34 14.39 -5.08 8.66
N ARG A 35 14.59 -4.04 9.49
CA ARG A 35 14.76 -4.16 10.95
C ARG A 35 13.46 -4.43 11.70
N ALA A 36 12.31 -4.43 11.02
CA ALA A 36 11.03 -4.78 11.64
C ALA A 36 11.11 -6.17 12.30
N ALA A 37 10.57 -6.30 13.51
CA ALA A 37 10.53 -7.60 14.18
C ALA A 37 9.59 -8.56 13.44
N SER A 38 9.91 -9.86 13.48
CA SER A 38 9.07 -10.92 12.92
C SER A 38 9.10 -12.14 13.85
N GLY A 39 8.03 -12.95 13.82
CA GLY A 39 7.97 -14.18 14.64
C GLY A 39 9.16 -15.08 14.35
N GLY A 40 9.94 -15.42 15.38
CA GLY A 40 11.19 -16.20 15.21
C GLY A 40 12.28 -15.53 14.37
N ASN A 41 12.17 -14.22 14.10
CA ASN A 41 13.05 -13.46 13.20
C ASN A 41 13.14 -14.06 11.77
N LEU A 42 12.06 -14.67 11.29
CA LEU A 42 12.02 -15.35 10.00
C LEU A 42 12.17 -14.40 8.80
N GLN A 43 11.83 -13.12 8.96
CA GLN A 43 11.93 -12.09 7.92
C GLN A 43 11.29 -12.54 6.60
N PRO A 44 10.00 -12.97 6.61
CA PRO A 44 9.40 -13.69 5.48
C PRO A 44 9.06 -12.81 4.27
N TRP A 45 9.26 -11.49 4.37
CA TRP A 45 8.90 -10.54 3.34
C TRP A 45 9.71 -10.75 2.05
N LYS A 46 9.01 -10.75 0.92
CA LYS A 46 9.59 -10.65 -0.43
C LYS A 46 9.16 -9.33 -1.03
N ILE A 47 10.12 -8.47 -1.34
CA ILE A 47 9.85 -7.12 -1.83
C ILE A 47 10.32 -7.05 -3.28
N TYR A 48 9.43 -6.63 -4.16
CA TYR A 48 9.70 -6.38 -5.56
C TYR A 48 9.52 -4.89 -5.82
N VAL A 49 10.57 -4.24 -6.31
CA VAL A 49 10.52 -2.84 -6.73
C VAL A 49 10.42 -2.83 -8.25
N ILE A 50 9.41 -2.17 -8.79
CA ILE A 50 9.21 -1.99 -10.22
C ILE A 50 9.25 -0.49 -10.53
N ASN A 51 10.10 -0.10 -11.49
CA ASN A 51 10.30 1.28 -11.94
C ASN A 51 10.42 1.29 -13.47
N GLY A 52 10.33 2.46 -14.09
CA GLY A 52 10.56 2.66 -15.53
C GLY A 52 9.68 1.74 -16.40
N GLU A 53 10.31 1.02 -17.33
CA GLU A 53 9.58 0.20 -18.32
C GLU A 53 8.78 -0.96 -17.69
N THR A 54 9.27 -1.52 -16.58
CA THR A 54 8.52 -2.56 -15.85
C THR A 54 7.24 -1.99 -15.24
N MET A 55 7.27 -0.74 -14.77
CA MET A 55 6.07 -0.06 -14.28
C MET A 55 5.08 0.21 -15.42
N ASN A 56 5.56 0.66 -16.58
CA ASN A 56 4.72 0.83 -17.77
C ASN A 56 4.02 -0.48 -18.18
N SER A 57 4.79 -1.57 -18.21
CA SER A 57 4.28 -2.91 -18.51
C SER A 57 3.25 -3.37 -17.48
N PHE A 58 3.48 -3.09 -16.19
CA PHE A 58 2.52 -3.39 -15.13
C PHE A 58 1.22 -2.60 -15.27
N HIS A 59 1.29 -1.30 -15.59
CA HIS A 59 0.10 -0.48 -15.84
C HIS A 59 -0.71 -1.00 -17.03
N LYS A 60 -0.03 -1.37 -18.12
CA LYS A 60 -0.69 -1.97 -19.28
C LYS A 60 -1.41 -3.27 -18.90
N PHE A 61 -0.71 -4.17 -18.21
CA PHE A 61 -1.30 -5.41 -17.71
C PHE A 61 -2.54 -5.15 -16.84
N GLN A 62 -2.46 -4.21 -15.89
CA GLN A 62 -3.60 -3.86 -15.03
C GLN A 62 -4.77 -3.27 -15.81
N SER A 63 -4.52 -2.49 -16.87
CA SER A 63 -5.60 -1.93 -17.69
C SER A 63 -6.34 -2.99 -18.52
N GLU A 64 -5.69 -4.12 -18.79
CA GLU A 64 -6.25 -5.25 -19.56
C GLU A 64 -6.83 -6.34 -18.65
N TRP A 65 -6.62 -6.25 -17.33
CA TRP A 65 -7.05 -7.26 -16.37
C TRP A 65 -8.56 -7.17 -16.08
N THR A 66 -9.30 -8.23 -16.41
CA THR A 66 -10.76 -8.31 -16.23
C THR A 66 -11.21 -9.32 -15.18
N GLU A 67 -10.28 -10.14 -14.67
CA GLU A 67 -10.63 -11.21 -13.74
C GLU A 67 -10.85 -10.68 -12.32
N PRO A 68 -11.85 -11.18 -11.58
CA PRO A 68 -12.02 -10.80 -10.18
C PRO A 68 -10.85 -11.31 -9.35
N GLU A 69 -10.26 -10.43 -8.53
CA GLU A 69 -9.28 -10.86 -7.54
C GLU A 69 -9.98 -11.67 -6.44
N THR A 70 -9.43 -12.85 -6.12
CA THR A 70 -9.84 -13.61 -4.93
C THR A 70 -8.91 -13.25 -3.78
N PRO A 71 -9.39 -12.55 -2.74
CA PRO A 71 -8.56 -12.20 -1.60
C PRO A 71 -8.05 -13.46 -0.89
N ALA A 72 -6.81 -13.42 -0.40
CA ALA A 72 -6.24 -14.52 0.38
C ALA A 72 -6.97 -14.76 1.73
N TYR A 73 -7.76 -13.78 2.18
CA TYR A 73 -8.57 -13.82 3.40
C TYR A 73 -9.73 -12.83 3.27
N ALA A 74 -10.75 -12.99 4.13
CA ALA A 74 -11.86 -12.04 4.18
C ALA A 74 -11.37 -10.63 4.59
N ILE A 75 -11.40 -9.69 3.66
CA ILE A 75 -10.96 -8.29 3.88
C ILE A 75 -11.82 -7.62 4.97
N TYR A 76 -13.11 -7.96 5.00
CA TYR A 76 -14.04 -7.54 6.03
C TYR A 76 -14.72 -8.75 6.66
N PRO A 77 -15.11 -8.69 7.94
CA PRO A 77 -16.04 -9.65 8.53
C PRO A 77 -17.34 -9.71 7.73
N GLU A 78 -17.89 -10.91 7.54
CA GLU A 78 -19.10 -11.14 6.71
C GLU A 78 -20.33 -10.33 7.19
N ASN A 79 -20.45 -10.08 8.49
CA ASN A 79 -21.55 -9.34 9.11
C ASN A 79 -21.08 -8.03 9.74
N LEU A 80 -20.47 -7.15 8.93
CA LEU A 80 -19.97 -5.87 9.42
C LEU A 80 -21.13 -5.02 9.97
N LYS A 81 -21.09 -4.75 11.28
CA LYS A 81 -22.13 -4.04 12.02
C LYS A 81 -21.98 -2.52 11.90
N GLU A 82 -23.05 -1.80 12.23
CA GLU A 82 -22.95 -0.36 12.47
C GLU A 82 -22.08 -0.06 13.72
N PRO A 83 -21.33 1.06 13.73
CA PRO A 83 -21.26 2.09 12.69
C PRO A 83 -20.26 1.79 11.56
N TYR A 84 -19.50 0.70 11.64
CA TYR A 84 -18.39 0.42 10.73
C TYR A 84 -18.81 0.27 9.27
N LYS A 85 -20.02 -0.26 9.03
CA LYS A 85 -20.60 -0.34 7.69
C LYS A 85 -20.82 1.06 7.11
N THR A 86 -21.45 1.98 7.85
CA THR A 86 -21.69 3.34 7.37
C THR A 86 -20.39 4.12 7.20
N SER A 87 -19.51 4.10 8.21
CA SER A 87 -18.26 4.87 8.17
C SER A 87 -17.34 4.47 7.01
N ARG A 88 -17.26 3.18 6.62
CA ARG A 88 -16.46 2.79 5.45
C ARG A 88 -17.02 3.31 4.13
N TYR A 89 -18.35 3.44 4.01
CA TYR A 89 -19.00 3.96 2.81
C TYR A 89 -18.76 5.45 2.69
N GLU A 90 -19.00 6.21 3.77
CA GLU A 90 -18.79 7.67 3.80
C GLU A 90 -17.32 8.02 3.51
N VAL A 91 -16.36 7.34 4.17
CA VAL A 91 -14.94 7.56 3.92
C VAL A 91 -14.56 7.23 2.47
N ALA A 92 -15.16 6.21 1.85
CA ALA A 92 -14.91 5.91 0.46
C ALA A 92 -15.47 7.03 -0.46
N ASP A 93 -16.69 7.48 -0.22
CA ASP A 93 -17.30 8.57 -0.99
C ASP A 93 -16.48 9.87 -0.88
N ASP A 94 -16.12 10.27 0.33
CA ASP A 94 -15.27 11.46 0.59
C ASP A 94 -13.89 11.38 -0.08
N MET A 95 -13.38 10.17 -0.32
CA MET A 95 -12.05 9.94 -0.88
C MET A 95 -12.01 9.86 -2.41
N TYR A 96 -13.15 9.60 -3.05
CA TYR A 96 -13.24 9.31 -4.48
C TYR A 96 -14.30 10.14 -5.23
N SER A 97 -15.10 10.95 -4.54
CA SER A 97 -15.97 11.99 -5.14
C SER A 97 -15.16 13.19 -5.63
#